data_AF-A0A2X2DKD8-F1
#
_entry.id   AF-A0A2X2DKD8-F1
#
_cell.length_a   1.000
_cell.length_b   1.000
_cell.length_c   1.000
_cell.angle_alpha   90.00
_cell.angle_beta   90.00
_cell.angle_gamma   90.00
#
_symmetry.space_group_name_H-M   'P 1'
#
loop_
_entity.id
_entity.type
_entity.pdbx_description
1 polymer ?
#
loop_
_entity_poly.entity_id
_entity_poly.type
_entity_poly.pdbx_seq_one_letter_code
_entity_poly.pdbx_strand_id
1 'polypeptide(L)'
;MNQFHSLETLLKQADILTFHTPLNKSGRYNSYHLINESNLDILPEGRILINASRGEVIDNAALLSALNQGKKLRVVLDVWEPEPDLSLELLNKVDIATPHIAGYTLEGKARGTTQVYEAYCDFIGQPQHVELSTLLPKPLISTISVQGELTQTLLKQLIHLVYDVRRDDAPLRKVAGIKGEFDKLRKFYPVRREWSSLQVVCDNPTTASLLNAIGFNATHK
;
A
#
# COMPACT_ATOMS: atom_id res chain seq x y z
N MET A 1 22.65 -0.45 -11.72
CA MET A 1 22.64 1.02 -11.87
C MET A 1 21.26 1.52 -11.49
N ASN A 2 21.16 2.51 -10.61
CA ASN A 2 19.87 3.12 -10.28
C ASN A 2 19.51 4.12 -11.40
N GLN A 3 18.60 3.72 -12.28
CA GLN A 3 18.13 4.54 -13.38
C GLN A 3 16.96 5.42 -12.89
N PHE A 4 17.11 6.74 -12.96
CA PHE A 4 16.07 7.69 -12.57
C PHE A 4 15.50 8.39 -13.80
N HIS A 5 14.18 8.61 -13.79
CA HIS A 5 13.45 9.28 -14.87
C HIS A 5 12.69 10.50 -14.34
N SER A 6 12.46 11.49 -15.20
CA SER A 6 11.61 12.63 -14.87
C SER A 6 10.15 12.19 -14.69
N LEU A 7 9.38 12.92 -13.88
CA LEU A 7 7.94 12.68 -13.73
C LEU A 7 7.22 12.72 -15.08
N GLU A 8 7.59 13.65 -15.96
CA GLU A 8 7.01 13.75 -17.31
C GLU A 8 7.22 12.46 -18.13
N THR A 9 8.41 11.87 -18.05
CA THR A 9 8.71 10.60 -18.74
C THR A 9 7.81 9.49 -18.18
N LEU A 10 7.69 9.41 -16.87
CA LEU A 10 6.87 8.40 -16.20
C LEU A 10 5.38 8.57 -16.51
N LEU A 11 4.85 9.79 -16.54
CA LEU A 11 3.46 10.08 -16.91
C LEU A 11 3.11 9.60 -18.32
N LYS A 12 4.07 9.66 -19.25
CA LYS A 12 3.87 9.20 -20.65
C LYS A 12 4.00 7.69 -20.79
N GLN A 13 4.97 7.09 -20.11
CA GLN A 13 5.41 5.72 -20.39
C GLN A 13 4.88 4.67 -19.42
N ALA A 14 4.61 5.02 -18.15
CA ALA A 14 4.20 4.04 -17.16
C ALA A 14 2.72 3.68 -17.30
N ASP A 15 2.41 2.38 -17.27
CA ASP A 15 1.03 1.88 -17.21
C ASP A 15 0.41 2.04 -15.81
N ILE A 16 1.26 1.97 -14.77
CA ILE A 16 0.91 2.09 -13.36
C ILE A 16 1.78 3.17 -12.74
N LEU A 17 1.16 4.18 -12.12
CA LEU A 17 1.81 5.22 -11.36
C LEU A 17 1.42 5.10 -9.88
N THR A 18 2.43 4.97 -9.02
CA THR A 18 2.25 4.92 -7.56
C THR A 18 3.08 6.00 -6.87
N PHE A 19 2.50 6.67 -5.89
CA PHE A 19 3.13 7.79 -5.19
C PHE A 19 3.57 7.39 -3.78
N HIS A 20 4.85 7.66 -3.49
CA HIS A 20 5.51 7.38 -2.22
C HIS A 20 6.39 8.55 -1.77
N THR A 21 5.97 9.77 -2.08
CA THR A 21 6.68 11.00 -1.68
C THR A 21 6.18 11.53 -0.34
N PRO A 22 7.02 12.21 0.46
CA PRO A 22 6.50 13.07 1.52
C PRO A 22 5.65 14.20 0.92
N LEU A 23 4.89 14.91 1.76
CA LEU A 23 4.20 16.14 1.36
C LEU A 23 5.08 17.36 1.65
N ASN A 24 5.61 17.98 0.60
CA ASN A 24 6.32 19.24 0.64
C ASN A 24 5.46 20.28 -0.07
N LYS A 25 5.17 21.43 0.55
CA LYS A 25 4.34 22.49 -0.04
C LYS A 25 5.15 23.59 -0.74
N SER A 26 6.47 23.49 -0.73
CA SER A 26 7.38 24.50 -1.27
C SER A 26 8.74 23.90 -1.62
N GLY A 27 9.59 24.71 -2.26
CA GLY A 27 10.95 24.33 -2.63
C GLY A 27 11.04 23.51 -3.91
N ARG A 28 12.26 23.09 -4.25
CA ARG A 28 12.58 22.40 -5.51
C ARG A 28 11.81 21.09 -5.70
N TYR A 29 11.49 20.39 -4.62
CA TYR A 29 10.80 19.09 -4.63
C TYR A 29 9.39 19.22 -4.03
N ASN A 30 8.68 20.27 -4.45
CA ASN A 30 7.27 20.48 -4.11
C ASN A 30 6.45 19.27 -4.60
N SER A 31 5.72 18.64 -3.69
CA SER A 31 4.84 17.50 -3.97
C SER A 31 3.37 17.82 -3.67
N TYR A 32 3.05 19.02 -3.22
CA TYR A 32 1.68 19.50 -3.11
C TYR A 32 1.09 19.65 -4.51
N HIS A 33 0.00 18.92 -4.77
CA HIS A 33 -0.65 18.79 -6.07
C HIS A 33 0.35 18.41 -7.17
N LEU A 34 1.27 17.48 -6.84
CA LEU A 34 2.24 16.91 -7.77
C LEU A 34 1.54 16.34 -9.01
N ILE A 35 0.36 15.75 -8.80
CA ILE A 35 -0.59 15.40 -9.84
C ILE A 35 -1.76 16.37 -9.76
N ASN A 36 -1.77 17.32 -10.69
CA ASN A 36 -2.83 18.32 -10.87
C ASN A 36 -3.60 18.09 -12.18
N GLU A 37 -4.54 18.98 -12.49
CA GLU A 37 -5.34 18.96 -13.72
C GLU A 37 -4.50 18.78 -14.99
N SER A 38 -3.45 19.57 -15.17
CA SER A 38 -2.59 19.48 -16.35
C SER A 38 -1.88 18.13 -16.48
N ASN A 39 -1.50 17.51 -15.35
CA ASN A 39 -0.93 16.16 -15.37
C ASN A 39 -1.97 15.10 -15.74
N LEU A 40 -3.20 15.23 -15.22
CA LEU A 40 -4.31 14.32 -15.50
C LEU A 40 -4.78 14.41 -16.95
N ASP A 41 -4.76 15.60 -17.54
CA ASP A 41 -5.12 15.84 -18.94
C ASP A 41 -4.21 15.07 -19.90
N ILE A 42 -2.90 15.12 -19.68
CA ILE A 42 -1.91 14.44 -20.53
C ILE A 42 -1.75 12.95 -20.22
N LEU A 43 -2.24 12.48 -19.07
CA LEU A 43 -2.11 11.08 -18.67
C LEU A 43 -2.89 10.19 -19.66
N PRO A 44 -2.30 9.15 -20.26
CA PRO A 44 -3.05 8.29 -21.19
C PRO A 44 -4.28 7.62 -20.54
N GLU A 45 -5.26 7.21 -21.35
CA GLU A 45 -6.36 6.37 -20.86
C GLU A 45 -5.86 4.97 -20.47
N GLY A 46 -6.61 4.28 -19.60
CA GLY A 46 -6.33 2.90 -19.17
C GLY A 46 -5.24 2.78 -18.12
N ARG A 47 -4.69 3.90 -17.63
CA ARG A 47 -3.64 3.93 -16.60
C ARG A 47 -4.18 3.64 -15.22
N ILE A 48 -3.33 3.08 -14.36
CA ILE A 48 -3.62 2.87 -12.93
C ILE A 48 -2.88 3.92 -12.10
N LEU A 49 -3.62 4.64 -11.27
CA LEU A 49 -3.11 5.65 -10.35
C LEU A 49 -3.28 5.16 -8.91
N ILE A 50 -2.20 5.13 -8.14
CA ILE A 50 -2.19 4.64 -6.75
C ILE A 50 -1.59 5.71 -5.84
N ASN A 51 -2.34 6.21 -4.86
CA ASN A 51 -1.79 7.07 -3.81
C ASN A 51 -2.04 6.47 -2.43
N ALA A 52 -0.94 6.08 -1.79
CA ALA A 52 -0.89 5.67 -0.39
C ALA A 52 0.19 6.44 0.38
N SER A 53 0.48 7.68 -0.06
CA SER A 53 1.50 8.55 0.54
C SER A 53 0.88 9.63 1.44
N ARG A 54 0.49 10.76 0.84
CA ARG A 54 -0.24 11.86 1.47
C ARG A 54 -1.34 12.34 0.52
N GLY A 55 -2.48 12.75 1.07
CA GLY A 55 -3.68 13.08 0.30
C GLY A 55 -3.40 14.13 -0.77
N GLU A 56 -2.83 15.26 -0.34
CA GLU A 56 -2.58 16.43 -1.18
C GLU A 56 -1.45 16.24 -2.21
N VAL A 57 -0.89 15.04 -2.36
CA VAL A 57 0.03 14.73 -3.47
C VAL A 57 -0.73 14.67 -4.80
N ILE A 58 -1.98 14.21 -4.76
CA ILE A 58 -2.90 14.27 -5.89
C ILE A 58 -3.97 15.31 -5.56
N ASP A 59 -4.18 16.27 -6.45
CA ASP A 59 -5.32 17.17 -6.34
C ASP A 59 -6.62 16.37 -6.53
N ASN A 60 -7.30 16.10 -5.43
CA ASN A 60 -8.53 15.30 -5.42
C ASN A 60 -9.67 15.95 -6.20
N ALA A 61 -9.72 17.28 -6.26
CA ALA A 61 -10.76 17.99 -7.00
C ALA A 61 -10.52 17.88 -8.51
N ALA A 62 -9.26 18.05 -8.95
CA ALA A 62 -8.88 17.85 -10.35
C ALA A 62 -9.09 16.39 -10.79
N LEU A 63 -8.76 15.42 -9.92
CA LEU A 63 -9.00 14.01 -10.18
C LEU A 63 -10.50 13.71 -10.35
N LEU A 64 -11.35 14.22 -9.45
CA LEU A 64 -12.79 14.06 -9.56
C LEU A 64 -13.32 14.69 -10.87
N SER A 65 -12.86 15.88 -11.22
CA SER A 65 -13.23 16.57 -12.47
C SER A 65 -12.88 15.70 -13.69
N ALA A 66 -11.65 15.20 -13.79
CA ALA A 66 -11.22 14.36 -14.89
C ALA A 66 -12.07 13.07 -15.00
N LEU A 67 -12.34 12.40 -13.88
CA LEU A 67 -13.18 11.18 -13.86
C LEU A 67 -14.64 11.48 -14.26
N ASN A 68 -15.18 12.63 -13.88
CA ASN A 68 -16.51 13.07 -14.29
C ASN A 68 -16.59 13.41 -15.78
N GLN A 69 -15.51 13.91 -16.37
CA GLN A 69 -15.39 14.15 -17.81
C GLN A 69 -15.17 12.88 -18.64
N GLY A 70 -15.16 11.71 -17.99
CA GLY A 70 -15.03 10.41 -18.66
C GLY A 70 -13.60 9.96 -18.89
N LYS A 71 -12.61 10.59 -18.24
CA LYS A 71 -11.22 10.11 -18.25
C LYS A 71 -11.19 8.68 -17.70
N LYS A 72 -10.76 7.74 -18.53
CA LYS A 72 -10.70 6.32 -18.14
C LYS A 72 -9.41 6.03 -17.40
N LEU A 73 -9.46 6.15 -16.07
CA LEU A 73 -8.38 5.74 -15.18
C LEU A 73 -8.87 4.65 -14.24
N ARG A 74 -7.95 3.81 -13.78
CA ARG A 74 -8.16 2.99 -12.59
C ARG A 74 -7.51 3.71 -11.42
N VAL A 75 -8.21 3.86 -10.30
CA VAL A 75 -7.72 4.68 -9.18
C VAL A 75 -7.81 3.93 -7.86
N VAL A 76 -6.70 3.95 -7.12
CA VAL A 76 -6.59 3.40 -5.76
C VAL A 76 -6.12 4.50 -4.82
N LEU A 77 -6.95 4.88 -3.85
CA LEU A 77 -6.62 5.88 -2.84
C LEU A 77 -6.68 5.25 -1.44
N ASP A 78 -5.56 5.31 -0.71
CA ASP A 78 -5.55 5.09 0.74
C ASP A 78 -5.53 6.42 1.50
N VAL A 79 -5.16 7.53 0.84
CA VAL A 79 -5.02 8.85 1.46
C VAL A 79 -5.87 9.88 0.72
N TRP A 80 -6.37 10.88 1.46
CA TRP A 80 -7.40 11.80 0.95
C TRP A 80 -7.10 13.28 1.26
N GLU A 81 -7.53 14.16 0.36
CA GLU A 81 -7.61 15.59 0.58
C GLU A 81 -9.09 16.02 0.66
N PRO A 82 -9.54 16.61 1.79
CA PRO A 82 -8.95 16.52 3.12
C PRO A 82 -9.26 15.18 3.82
N GLU A 83 -8.43 14.80 4.80
CA GLU A 83 -8.77 13.80 5.81
C GLU A 83 -9.22 14.49 7.12
N PRO A 84 -10.17 13.92 7.88
CA PRO A 84 -10.94 12.70 7.62
C PRO A 84 -12.14 12.90 6.67
N ASP A 85 -12.44 14.15 6.30
CA ASP A 85 -13.64 14.55 5.55
C ASP A 85 -13.46 14.41 4.02
N LEU A 86 -13.23 13.19 3.56
CA LEU A 86 -13.00 12.88 2.14
C LEU A 86 -14.24 13.18 1.27
N SER A 87 -14.00 13.45 -0.02
CA SER A 87 -15.07 13.64 -1.02
C SER A 87 -15.81 12.34 -1.32
N LEU A 88 -17.12 12.31 -1.00
CA LEU A 88 -18.00 11.16 -1.28
C LEU A 88 -18.18 10.92 -2.78
N GLU A 89 -18.17 11.99 -3.58
CA GLU A 89 -18.25 11.88 -5.03
C GLU A 89 -17.01 11.19 -5.59
N LEU A 90 -15.82 11.59 -5.13
CA LEU A 90 -14.57 10.94 -5.54
C LEU A 90 -14.51 9.48 -5.07
N LEU A 91 -14.92 9.21 -3.82
CA LEU A 91 -15.02 7.85 -3.29
C LEU A 91 -15.81 6.92 -4.22
N ASN A 92 -16.92 7.41 -4.78
CA ASN A 92 -17.76 6.63 -5.70
C ASN A 92 -17.15 6.41 -7.09
N LYS A 93 -16.09 7.15 -7.44
CA LYS A 93 -15.42 7.07 -8.75
C LYS A 93 -14.15 6.22 -8.72
N VAL A 94 -13.52 6.05 -7.55
CA VAL A 94 -12.29 5.26 -7.43
C VAL A 94 -12.57 3.76 -7.26
N ASP A 95 -11.64 2.93 -7.71
CA ASP A 95 -11.79 1.47 -7.71
C ASP A 95 -11.54 0.83 -6.35
N ILE A 96 -10.56 1.35 -5.61
CA ILE A 96 -10.25 0.93 -4.24
C ILE A 96 -10.03 2.19 -3.41
N ALA A 97 -10.67 2.23 -2.25
CA ALA A 97 -10.66 3.34 -1.33
C ALA A 97 -10.45 2.83 0.09
N THR A 98 -9.40 3.24 0.79
CA THR A 98 -9.15 2.82 2.18
C THR A 98 -8.85 4.01 3.10
N PRO A 99 -9.11 3.90 4.42
CA PRO A 99 -9.02 5.03 5.33
C PRO A 99 -7.62 5.22 5.91
N HIS A 100 -6.60 5.40 5.08
CA HIS A 100 -5.21 5.65 5.48
C HIS A 100 -4.66 4.55 6.41
N ILE A 101 -4.71 3.32 5.91
CA ILE A 101 -4.34 2.08 6.61
C ILE A 101 -3.32 1.22 5.85
N ALA A 102 -2.75 1.71 4.74
CA ALA A 102 -1.82 0.92 3.93
C ALA A 102 -0.67 0.33 4.76
N GLY A 103 -0.15 1.09 5.73
CA GLY A 103 0.92 0.69 6.65
C GLY A 103 0.49 -0.05 7.92
N TYR A 104 -0.79 -0.40 8.10
CA TYR A 104 -1.31 -0.92 9.39
C TYR A 104 -1.13 -2.44 9.56
N THR A 105 0.09 -2.94 9.39
CA THR A 105 0.43 -4.32 9.74
C THR A 105 0.81 -4.44 11.22
N LEU A 106 0.57 -5.61 11.82
CA LEU A 106 1.02 -5.89 13.18
C LEU A 106 2.55 -5.82 13.25
N GLU A 107 3.22 -6.39 12.25
CA GLU A 107 4.67 -6.28 12.03
C GLU A 107 5.12 -4.82 11.93
N GLY A 108 4.44 -3.99 11.13
CA GLY A 108 4.80 -2.58 10.95
C GLY A 108 4.70 -1.78 12.24
N LYS A 109 3.65 -2.00 13.04
CA LYS A 109 3.50 -1.38 14.36
C LYS A 109 4.61 -1.82 15.33
N ALA A 110 4.91 -3.12 15.39
CA ALA A 110 5.96 -3.67 16.26
C ALA A 110 7.37 -3.23 15.82
N ARG A 111 7.62 -3.15 14.51
CA ARG A 111 8.90 -2.74 13.92
C ARG A 111 9.33 -1.35 14.35
N GLY A 112 8.38 -0.42 14.53
CA GLY A 112 8.68 0.90 15.08
C GLY A 112 9.31 0.82 16.47
N THR A 113 8.76 -0.03 17.35
CA THR A 113 9.35 -0.26 18.68
C THR A 113 10.69 -0.98 18.61
N THR A 114 10.81 -2.03 17.78
CA THR A 114 12.07 -2.77 17.61
C THR A 114 13.20 -1.87 17.12
N GLN A 115 12.97 -1.04 16.10
CA GLN A 115 14.00 -0.14 15.57
C GLN A 115 14.49 0.88 16.60
N VAL A 116 13.58 1.44 17.41
CA VAL A 116 13.95 2.37 18.49
C VAL A 116 14.73 1.64 19.59
N TYR A 117 14.32 0.42 19.94
CA TYR A 117 15.02 -0.41 20.91
C TYR A 117 16.45 -0.72 20.46
N GLU A 118 16.64 -1.19 19.23
CA GLU A 118 17.94 -1.53 18.66
C GLU A 118 18.84 -0.29 18.58
N ALA A 119 18.32 0.84 18.09
CA ALA A 119 19.07 2.10 18.04
C ALA A 119 19.48 2.60 19.43
N TYR A 120 18.64 2.41 20.45
CA TYR A 120 18.99 2.77 21.83
C TYR A 120 20.04 1.83 22.42
N CYS A 121 19.92 0.52 22.17
CA CYS A 121 20.92 -0.49 22.51
C CYS A 121 22.30 -0.16 21.92
N ASP A 122 22.35 0.23 20.65
CA ASP A 122 23.57 0.70 20.00
C ASP A 122 24.12 1.96 20.67
N PHE A 123 23.25 2.94 20.96
CA PHE A 123 23.63 4.20 21.60
C PHE A 123 24.29 4.02 22.98
N ILE A 124 23.83 3.04 23.77
CA ILE A 124 24.40 2.74 25.11
C ILE A 124 25.55 1.72 25.06
N GLY A 125 26.01 1.32 23.88
CA GLY A 125 27.12 0.38 23.70
C GLY A 125 26.77 -1.08 24.00
N GLN A 126 25.49 -1.46 23.91
CA GLN A 126 24.99 -2.82 24.11
C GLN A 126 24.15 -3.25 22.91
N PRO A 127 24.76 -3.47 21.73
CA PRO A 127 24.02 -3.83 20.52
C PRO A 127 23.20 -5.11 20.74
N GLN A 128 21.92 -5.06 20.40
CA GLN A 128 20.96 -6.15 20.48
C GLN A 128 20.18 -6.20 19.18
N HIS A 129 19.73 -7.39 18.78
CA HIS A 129 18.83 -7.59 17.66
C HIS A 129 17.67 -8.45 18.11
N VAL A 130 16.43 -8.07 17.75
CA VAL A 130 15.24 -8.80 18.15
C VAL A 130 14.43 -9.21 16.93
N GLU A 131 14.36 -10.53 16.71
CA GLU A 131 13.52 -11.11 15.66
C GLU A 131 12.03 -10.84 15.94
N LEU A 132 11.38 -10.05 15.07
CA LEU A 132 9.96 -9.67 15.20
C LEU A 132 9.05 -10.88 15.42
N SER A 133 9.33 -12.00 14.76
CA SER A 133 8.55 -13.24 14.87
C SER A 133 8.48 -13.81 16.29
N THR A 134 9.45 -13.47 17.16
CA THR A 134 9.47 -13.90 18.57
C THR A 134 8.58 -13.06 19.46
N LEU A 135 8.25 -11.83 19.04
CA LEU A 135 7.41 -10.88 19.78
C LEU A 135 5.92 -10.99 19.39
N LEU A 136 5.66 -11.44 18.17
CA LEU A 136 4.31 -11.44 17.60
C LEU A 136 3.57 -12.75 17.87
N PRO A 137 2.24 -12.70 18.09
CA PRO A 137 1.43 -13.91 18.13
C PRO A 137 1.50 -14.66 16.79
N LYS A 138 1.34 -15.98 16.84
CA LYS A 138 1.27 -16.81 15.63
C LYS A 138 0.07 -16.37 14.76
N PRO A 139 0.23 -16.26 13.44
CA PRO A 139 -0.88 -15.96 12.54
C PRO A 139 -1.89 -17.12 12.53
N LEU A 140 -3.14 -16.82 12.18
CA LEU A 140 -4.22 -17.83 12.07
C LEU A 140 -3.87 -18.93 11.06
N ILE A 141 -3.22 -18.56 9.95
CA ILE A 141 -2.70 -19.47 8.94
C ILE A 141 -1.19 -19.23 8.88
N SER A 142 -0.40 -20.20 9.32
CA SER A 142 1.05 -20.07 9.42
C SER A 142 1.81 -20.76 8.30
N THR A 143 1.23 -21.82 7.71
CA THR A 143 1.91 -22.65 6.72
C THR A 143 0.94 -23.15 5.66
N ILE A 144 1.38 -23.15 4.40
CA ILE A 144 0.67 -23.76 3.26
C ILE A 144 1.66 -24.47 2.35
N SER A 145 1.18 -25.47 1.60
CA SER A 145 1.96 -26.12 0.55
C SER A 145 1.40 -25.76 -0.83
N VAL A 146 2.30 -25.49 -1.78
CA VAL A 146 1.97 -25.20 -3.18
C VAL A 146 2.75 -26.11 -4.11
N GLN A 147 2.14 -26.43 -5.25
CA GLN A 147 2.73 -27.32 -6.26
C GLN A 147 2.92 -26.58 -7.58
N GLY A 148 4.05 -26.83 -8.25
CA GLY A 148 4.36 -26.33 -9.57
C GLY A 148 4.90 -24.89 -9.62
N GLU A 149 4.83 -24.29 -10.80
CA GLU A 149 5.39 -22.97 -11.08
C GLU A 149 4.54 -21.83 -10.54
N LEU A 150 5.20 -20.73 -10.16
CA LEU A 150 4.51 -19.51 -9.73
C LEU A 150 3.80 -18.83 -10.90
N THR A 151 2.48 -19.00 -10.97
CA THR A 151 1.61 -18.26 -11.89
C THR A 151 1.03 -17.01 -11.22
N GLN A 152 0.56 -16.05 -12.03
CA GLN A 152 -0.14 -14.86 -11.50
C GLN A 152 -1.38 -15.24 -10.68
N THR A 153 -2.09 -16.30 -11.06
CA THR A 153 -3.24 -16.83 -10.29
C THR A 153 -2.81 -17.32 -8.90
N LEU A 154 -1.75 -18.14 -8.84
CA LEU A 154 -1.23 -18.64 -7.57
C LEU A 154 -0.74 -17.49 -6.69
N LEU A 155 0.02 -16.55 -7.26
CA LEU A 155 0.51 -15.38 -6.55
C LEU A 155 -0.64 -14.56 -5.96
N LYS A 156 -1.68 -14.30 -6.75
CA LYS A 156 -2.88 -13.58 -6.28
C LYS A 156 -3.55 -14.31 -5.12
N GLN A 157 -3.68 -15.63 -5.18
CA GLN A 157 -4.27 -16.43 -4.10
C GLN A 157 -3.46 -16.31 -2.81
N LEU A 158 -2.13 -16.42 -2.89
CA LEU A 158 -1.25 -16.27 -1.73
C LEU A 158 -1.28 -14.85 -1.14
N ILE A 159 -1.23 -13.82 -1.98
CA ILE A 159 -1.32 -12.42 -1.53
C ILE A 159 -2.65 -12.18 -0.82
N HIS A 160 -3.76 -12.60 -1.42
CA HIS A 160 -5.11 -12.36 -0.86
C HIS A 160 -5.39 -13.21 0.39
N LEU A 161 -4.75 -14.38 0.52
CA LEU A 161 -4.82 -15.18 1.74
C LEU A 161 -4.27 -14.41 2.94
N VAL A 162 -3.19 -13.65 2.75
CA VAL A 162 -2.60 -12.80 3.79
C VAL A 162 -3.36 -11.48 3.92
N TYR A 163 -3.62 -10.82 2.79
CA TYR A 163 -4.29 -9.53 2.75
C TYR A 163 -4.98 -9.26 1.40
N ASP A 164 -6.31 -9.18 1.44
CA ASP A 164 -7.14 -8.66 0.35
C ASP A 164 -7.62 -7.25 0.71
N VAL A 165 -7.16 -6.23 -0.04
CA VAL A 165 -7.48 -4.81 0.21
C VAL A 165 -8.98 -4.52 0.19
N ARG A 166 -9.78 -5.32 -0.50
CA ARG A 166 -11.24 -5.13 -0.61
C ARG A 166 -11.95 -5.28 0.74
N ARG A 167 -11.32 -5.95 1.70
CA ARG A 167 -11.84 -6.08 3.07
C ARG A 167 -11.86 -4.75 3.83
N ASP A 168 -11.03 -3.79 3.42
CA ASP A 168 -10.93 -2.46 4.04
C ASP A 168 -11.64 -1.38 3.19
N ASP A 169 -11.81 -1.63 1.89
CA ASP A 169 -12.62 -0.81 0.99
C ASP A 169 -14.11 -0.84 1.34
N ALA A 170 -14.68 -2.04 1.50
CA ALA A 170 -16.11 -2.19 1.76
C ALA A 170 -16.58 -1.49 3.05
N PRO A 171 -15.88 -1.58 4.21
CA PRO A 171 -16.23 -0.84 5.41
C PRO A 171 -16.20 0.67 5.22
N LEU A 172 -15.19 1.23 4.53
CA LEU A 172 -15.13 2.68 4.28
C LEU A 172 -16.34 3.13 3.47
N ARG A 173 -16.65 2.45 2.37
CA ARG A 173 -17.82 2.77 1.52
C ARG A 173 -19.14 2.71 2.27
N LYS A 174 -19.26 1.82 3.27
CA LYS A 174 -20.47 1.67 4.09
C LYS A 174 -20.73 2.85 5.03
N VAL A 175 -19.66 3.49 5.52
CA VAL A 175 -19.75 4.48 6.61
C VAL A 175 -19.30 5.88 6.20
N ALA A 176 -18.80 6.06 4.98
CA ALA A 176 -18.38 7.35 4.47
C ALA A 176 -19.52 8.38 4.54
N GLY A 177 -19.20 9.59 5.00
CA GLY A 177 -20.17 10.66 5.25
C GLY A 177 -20.75 10.67 6.67
N ILE A 178 -20.52 9.61 7.46
CA ILE A 178 -20.86 9.59 8.89
C ILE A 178 -19.68 10.15 9.68
N LYS A 179 -19.91 11.24 10.40
CA LYS A 179 -18.87 11.95 11.16
C LYS A 179 -18.11 11.02 12.12
N GLY A 180 -16.79 11.00 11.99
CA GLY A 180 -15.88 10.24 12.85
C GLY A 180 -15.73 8.76 12.53
N GLU A 181 -16.47 8.20 11.55
CA GLU A 181 -16.33 6.79 11.19
C GLU A 181 -14.99 6.49 10.48
N PHE A 182 -14.45 7.43 9.71
CA PHE A 182 -13.10 7.32 9.12
C PHE A 182 -12.04 7.00 10.18
N ASP A 183 -12.00 7.78 11.27
CA ASP A 183 -11.04 7.57 12.35
C ASP A 183 -11.35 6.33 13.20
N LYS A 184 -12.64 5.95 13.35
CA LYS A 184 -13.00 4.70 14.03
C LYS A 184 -12.48 3.48 13.29
N LEU A 185 -12.57 3.44 11.95
CA LEU A 185 -12.03 2.35 11.14
C LEU A 185 -10.53 2.17 11.37
N ARG A 186 -9.79 3.28 11.53
CA ARG A 186 -8.34 3.27 11.81
C ARG A 186 -8.05 2.85 13.24
N LYS A 187 -8.78 3.42 14.20
CA LYS A 187 -8.58 3.17 15.64
C LYS A 187 -8.86 1.72 16.01
N PHE A 188 -9.89 1.12 15.42
CA PHE A 188 -10.31 -0.26 15.68
C PHE A 188 -9.94 -1.19 14.52
N TYR A 189 -8.86 -0.87 13.79
CA TYR A 189 -8.42 -1.65 12.64
C TYR A 189 -8.09 -3.10 13.03
N PRO A 190 -8.61 -4.11 12.30
CA PRO A 190 -8.37 -5.51 12.62
C PRO A 190 -6.89 -5.89 12.45
N VAL A 191 -6.49 -6.99 13.06
CA VAL A 191 -5.12 -7.51 12.89
C VAL A 191 -4.89 -7.86 11.42
N ARG A 192 -3.83 -7.27 10.85
CA ARG A 192 -3.30 -7.56 9.52
C ARG A 192 -1.85 -8.01 9.64
N ARG A 193 -1.47 -9.02 8.86
CA ARG A 193 -0.10 -9.54 8.81
C ARG A 193 0.60 -9.18 7.50
N GLU A 194 1.91 -9.32 7.47
CA GLU A 194 2.74 -9.23 6.25
C GLU A 194 2.95 -10.61 5.62
N TRP A 195 3.37 -10.66 4.35
CA TRP A 195 3.61 -11.92 3.62
C TRP A 195 4.65 -12.82 4.28
N SER A 196 5.63 -12.22 4.98
CA SER A 196 6.66 -12.93 5.75
C SER A 196 6.10 -13.78 6.89
N SER A 197 4.85 -13.52 7.32
CA SER A 197 4.17 -14.31 8.34
C SER A 197 3.67 -15.67 7.84
N LEU A 198 3.55 -15.86 6.51
CA LEU A 198 3.08 -17.09 5.90
C LEU A 198 4.27 -17.91 5.39
N GLN A 199 4.43 -19.11 5.93
CA GLN A 199 5.38 -20.09 5.40
C GLN A 199 4.79 -20.80 4.18
N VAL A 200 5.44 -20.70 3.02
CA VAL A 200 5.01 -21.35 1.78
C VAL A 200 5.98 -22.49 1.43
N VAL A 201 5.52 -23.73 1.59
CA VAL A 201 6.30 -24.93 1.25
C VAL A 201 6.07 -25.27 -0.22
N CYS A 202 7.12 -25.21 -1.03
CA CYS A 202 7.06 -25.41 -2.47
C CYS A 202 7.76 -26.72 -2.86
N ASP A 203 7.25 -27.41 -3.87
CA ASP A 203 7.93 -28.54 -4.54
C ASP A 203 8.82 -28.09 -5.70
N ASN A 204 8.77 -26.81 -6.07
CA ASN A 204 9.55 -26.20 -7.12
C ASN A 204 10.51 -25.15 -6.53
N PRO A 205 11.84 -25.28 -6.75
CA PRO A 205 12.83 -24.40 -6.15
C PRO A 205 12.78 -22.97 -6.73
N THR A 206 12.42 -22.82 -8.00
CA THR A 206 12.23 -21.52 -8.65
C THR A 206 11.04 -20.77 -8.04
N THR A 207 9.94 -21.48 -7.78
CA THR A 207 8.76 -20.91 -7.08
C THR A 207 9.15 -20.39 -5.69
N ALA A 208 9.88 -21.18 -4.91
CA ALA A 208 10.36 -20.75 -3.59
C ALA A 208 11.25 -19.51 -3.68
N SER A 209 12.20 -19.48 -4.63
CA SER A 209 13.09 -18.33 -4.83
C SER A 209 12.33 -17.05 -5.22
N LEU A 210 11.35 -17.15 -6.12
CA LEU A 210 10.55 -16.00 -6.55
C LEU A 210 9.68 -15.45 -5.42
N LEU A 211 9.08 -16.32 -4.61
CA LEU A 211 8.28 -15.91 -3.45
C LEU A 211 9.12 -15.23 -2.37
N ASN A 212 10.32 -15.74 -2.10
CA ASN A 212 11.26 -15.09 -1.18
C ASN A 212 11.69 -13.70 -1.68
N ALA A 213 11.94 -13.55 -2.99
CA ALA A 213 12.36 -12.27 -3.58
C ALA A 213 11.32 -11.14 -3.41
N ILE A 214 10.04 -11.48 -3.22
CA ILE A 214 8.96 -10.51 -3.00
C ILE A 214 8.50 -10.42 -1.54
N GLY A 215 9.12 -11.16 -0.61
CA GLY A 215 8.90 -11.03 0.83
C GLY A 215 8.00 -12.06 1.50
N PHE A 216 7.65 -13.16 0.83
CA PHE A 216 7.12 -14.36 1.52
C PHE A 216 8.25 -15.11 2.23
N ASN A 217 7.90 -15.97 3.19
CA ASN A 217 8.82 -16.96 3.76
C ASN A 217 8.61 -18.31 3.06
N ALA A 218 9.38 -18.60 2.01
CA ALA A 218 9.19 -19.81 1.20
C ALA A 218 10.34 -20.81 1.35
N THR A 219 10.02 -22.10 1.43
CA THR A 219 11.00 -23.21 1.49
C THR A 219 10.74 -24.20 0.37
N HIS A 220 11.80 -24.87 -0.09
CA HIS A 220 11.72 -25.96 -1.06
C HIS A 220 11.88 -27.30 -0.33
N LYS A 221 11.02 -28.28 -0.61
CA LYS A 221 11.10 -29.64 -0.08
C LYS A 221 11.29 -30.66 -1.20
#